data_AF-A0A1T1D1P5-F1
#
_entry.id   AF-A0A1T1D1P5-F1
#
_cell.length_a   1.000
_cell.length_b   1.000
_cell.length_c   1.000
_cell.angle_alpha   90.00
_cell.angle_beta   90.00
_cell.angle_gamma   90.00
#
_symmetry.space_group_name_H-M   'P 1'
#
loop_
_entity.id
_entity.type
_entity.pdbx_description
1 polymer ?
#
loop_
_entity_poly.entity_id
_entity_poly.type
_entity_poly.pdbx_seq_one_letter_code
_entity_poly.pdbx_strand_id
1 'polypeptide(L)'
;MLKNDSWIRDQARLGMINPFQPRLVRHLDGMGQRQPVLSFGCSSFGYDLRLSPQEFLVFRHVPGTVMNPKRFNPANLEPADLHHDEDGDYFILPAHSYGLGVALENLKVPDHITVICLGKSTYARMGIILN
;
A
#
# COMPACT_ATOMS: atom_id res chain seq x y z
N MET A 1 -21.07 11.30 0.03
CA MET A 1 -21.65 9.95 -0.24
C MET A 1 -20.54 9.04 -0.70
N LEU A 2 -20.47 7.81 -0.18
CA LEU A 2 -19.46 6.82 -0.59
C LEU A 2 -19.71 6.40 -2.05
N LYS A 3 -18.63 6.34 -2.85
CA LYS A 3 -18.72 6.04 -4.28
C LYS A 3 -18.65 4.53 -4.50
N ASN A 4 -19.45 4.03 -5.43
CA ASN A 4 -19.48 2.61 -5.80
C ASN A 4 -18.42 2.28 -6.86
N ASP A 5 -18.26 0.98 -7.12
CA ASP A 5 -17.32 0.43 -8.09
C ASP A 5 -17.48 1.00 -9.51
N SER A 6 -18.72 1.19 -9.99
CA SER A 6 -18.98 1.79 -11.31
C SER A 6 -18.37 3.19 -11.41
N TRP A 7 -18.64 4.05 -10.43
CA TRP A 7 -18.08 5.39 -10.41
C TRP A 7 -16.55 5.36 -10.33
N ILE A 8 -15.97 4.47 -9.50
CA ILE A 8 -14.51 4.31 -9.39
C ILE A 8 -13.91 3.90 -10.74
N ARG A 9 -14.52 2.94 -11.45
CA ARG A 9 -14.08 2.53 -12.80
C ARG A 9 -14.18 3.67 -13.81
N ASP A 10 -15.24 4.47 -13.75
CA ASP A 10 -15.42 5.61 -14.64
C ASP A 10 -14.33 6.68 -14.42
N GLN A 11 -14.05 7.02 -13.17
CA GLN A 11 -12.98 7.96 -12.85
C GLN A 11 -11.59 7.40 -13.14
N ALA A 12 -11.38 6.10 -12.96
CA ALA A 12 -10.11 5.47 -13.32
C ALA A 12 -9.85 5.53 -14.84
N ARG A 13 -10.89 5.42 -15.68
CA ARG A 13 -10.78 5.66 -17.13
C ARG A 13 -10.38 7.10 -17.47
N LEU A 14 -10.67 8.06 -16.59
CA LEU A 14 -10.22 9.45 -16.68
C LEU A 14 -8.83 9.68 -16.04
N GLY A 15 -8.17 8.63 -15.54
CA GLY A 15 -6.83 8.70 -14.99
C GLY A 15 -6.75 8.94 -13.48
N MET A 16 -7.85 8.76 -12.74
CA MET A 16 -7.85 8.90 -11.27
C MET A 16 -6.91 7.90 -10.57
N ILE A 17 -6.76 6.69 -11.11
CA ILE A 17 -5.93 5.63 -10.55
C ILE A 17 -5.12 5.02 -11.70
N ASN A 18 -3.80 4.93 -11.57
CA ASN A 18 -2.94 4.34 -12.59
C ASN A 18 -1.73 3.60 -12.00
N PRO A 19 -1.51 2.30 -12.30
CA PRO A 19 -2.37 1.42 -13.10
C PRO A 19 -3.68 1.08 -12.38
N PHE A 20 -4.78 0.87 -13.14
CA PHE A 20 -6.08 0.51 -12.58
C PHE A 20 -6.41 -0.97 -12.79
N GLN A 21 -6.76 -1.66 -11.70
CA GLN A 21 -7.24 -3.04 -11.72
C GLN A 21 -8.78 -3.07 -11.56
N PRO A 22 -9.56 -3.37 -12.62
CA PRO A 22 -11.02 -3.16 -12.65
C PRO A 22 -11.84 -4.14 -11.80
N ARG A 23 -11.22 -5.23 -11.36
CA ARG A 23 -11.84 -6.28 -10.55
C ARG A 23 -10.90 -6.66 -9.42
N LEU A 24 -11.48 -6.98 -8.26
CA LEU A 24 -10.74 -7.47 -7.11
C LEU A 24 -10.04 -8.80 -7.41
N VAL A 25 -8.71 -8.77 -7.52
CA VAL A 25 -7.85 -9.94 -7.73
C VAL A 25 -7.59 -10.59 -6.38
N ARG A 26 -7.75 -11.91 -6.30
CA ARG A 26 -7.47 -12.72 -5.09
C ARG A 26 -6.48 -13.86 -5.33
N HIS A 27 -6.23 -14.14 -6.60
CA HIS A 27 -5.30 -15.15 -7.03
C HIS A 27 -4.58 -14.68 -8.28
N LEU A 28 -3.33 -15.05 -8.43
CA LEU A 28 -2.58 -14.89 -9.66
C LEU A 28 -2.58 -16.22 -10.42
N ASP A 29 -2.74 -16.12 -11.73
CA ASP A 29 -2.64 -17.27 -12.63
C ASP A 29 -1.16 -17.42 -13.03
N GLY A 30 -0.47 -18.43 -12.49
CA GLY A 30 0.93 -18.75 -12.80
C GLY A 30 1.10 -20.24 -13.10
N MET A 31 2.07 -20.61 -13.93
CA MET A 31 2.54 -21.97 -14.30
C MET A 31 1.65 -23.19 -13.91
N GLY A 32 0.35 -23.17 -14.24
CA GLY A 32 -0.59 -24.25 -13.94
C GLY A 32 -1.15 -24.33 -12.51
N GLN A 33 -0.84 -23.38 -11.61
CA GLN A 33 -1.41 -23.31 -10.26
C GLN A 33 -1.90 -21.90 -9.90
N ARG A 34 -3.01 -21.86 -9.16
CA ARG A 34 -3.68 -20.64 -8.74
C ARG A 34 -3.09 -20.17 -7.40
N GLN A 35 -2.14 -19.23 -7.44
CA GLN A 35 -1.46 -18.74 -6.24
C GLN A 35 -2.36 -17.72 -5.51
N PRO A 36 -2.72 -17.94 -4.24
CA PRO A 36 -3.47 -16.94 -3.47
C PRO A 36 -2.62 -15.71 -3.20
N VAL A 37 -3.25 -14.53 -3.17
CA VAL A 37 -2.58 -13.26 -2.85
C VAL A 37 -3.39 -12.40 -1.90
N LEU A 38 -2.73 -11.45 -1.25
CA LEU A 38 -3.42 -10.36 -0.59
C LEU A 38 -4.20 -9.55 -1.63
N SER A 39 -5.53 -9.56 -1.52
CA SER A 39 -6.36 -9.07 -2.62
C SER A 39 -6.14 -7.59 -2.92
N PHE A 40 -6.22 -7.22 -4.20
CA PHE A 40 -6.03 -5.84 -4.66
C PHE A 40 -6.98 -5.48 -5.82
N GLY A 41 -7.13 -4.18 -6.09
CA GLY A 41 -7.98 -3.65 -7.16
C GLY A 41 -9.38 -3.23 -6.71
N CYS A 42 -10.27 -3.00 -7.68
CA CYS A 42 -11.58 -2.42 -7.42
C CYS A 42 -12.52 -3.38 -6.67
N SER A 43 -12.99 -2.93 -5.50
CA SER A 43 -14.03 -3.54 -4.67
C SER A 43 -15.36 -2.78 -4.84
N SER A 44 -16.43 -3.23 -4.19
CA SER A 44 -17.80 -2.70 -4.36
C SER A 44 -17.93 -1.20 -4.06
N PHE A 45 -17.17 -0.69 -3.08
CA PHE A 45 -17.22 0.71 -2.64
C PHE A 45 -15.82 1.26 -2.29
N GLY A 46 -14.79 0.74 -2.94
CA GLY A 46 -13.40 1.12 -2.64
C GLY A 46 -12.42 0.49 -3.62
N TYR A 47 -11.15 0.80 -3.43
CA TYR A 47 -10.06 0.27 -4.23
C TYR A 47 -8.92 -0.16 -3.31
N ASP A 48 -8.52 -1.42 -3.41
CA ASP A 48 -7.42 -1.99 -2.63
C ASP A 48 -6.09 -1.68 -3.35
N LEU A 49 -5.29 -0.79 -2.77
CA LEU A 49 -3.95 -0.41 -3.26
C LEU A 49 -2.92 -1.51 -2.99
N ARG A 50 -1.86 -1.54 -3.80
CA ARG A 50 -0.69 -2.39 -3.59
C ARG A 50 0.47 -1.60 -3.04
N LEU A 51 1.29 -2.25 -2.21
CA LEU A 51 2.61 -1.75 -1.84
C LEU A 51 3.55 -1.89 -3.03
N SER A 52 4.28 -0.84 -3.38
CA SER A 52 5.29 -0.90 -4.44
C SER A 52 6.52 -1.67 -3.96
N PRO A 53 7.10 -2.58 -4.77
CA PRO A 53 8.36 -3.23 -4.45
C PRO A 53 9.59 -2.32 -4.63
N GLN A 54 9.40 -1.09 -5.14
CA GLN A 54 10.52 -0.20 -5.48
C GLN A 54 11.15 0.47 -4.25
N GLU A 55 10.37 0.79 -3.23
CA GLU A 55 10.86 1.52 -2.07
C GLU A 55 9.99 1.24 -0.83
N PHE A 56 10.68 0.89 0.26
CA PHE A 56 10.13 0.86 1.60
C PHE A 56 11.21 1.36 2.56
N LEU A 57 10.88 2.37 3.36
CA LEU A 57 11.81 2.94 4.34
C LEU A 57 11.36 2.56 5.74
N VAL A 58 12.28 2.08 6.57
CA VAL A 58 12.02 1.76 7.97
C VAL A 58 12.59 2.84 8.87
N PHE A 59 11.88 3.15 9.95
CA PHE A 59 12.38 4.07 10.95
C PHE A 59 13.45 3.41 11.83
N ARG A 60 14.56 4.12 11.99
CA ARG A 60 15.64 3.77 12.91
C ARG A 60 15.89 4.90 13.90
N HIS A 61 16.35 4.53 15.08
CA HIS A 61 16.72 5.49 16.11
C HIS A 61 18.17 5.95 15.91
N VAL A 62 18.39 7.23 15.63
CA VAL A 62 19.74 7.82 15.64
C VAL A 62 20.10 8.24 17.08
N PRO A 63 21.11 7.62 17.70
CA PRO A 63 21.49 7.92 19.09
C PRO A 63 21.76 9.40 19.32
N GLY A 64 21.25 9.94 20.44
CA GLY A 64 21.46 11.34 20.83
C GLY A 64 20.61 12.36 20.05
N THR A 65 19.69 11.92 19.19
CA THR A 65 18.77 12.81 18.48
C THR A 65 17.33 12.62 18.93
N VAL A 66 16.50 13.64 18.73
CA VAL A 66 15.05 13.60 18.98
C VAL A 66 14.33 13.77 17.64
N MET A 67 13.28 12.97 17.42
CA MET A 67 12.48 13.08 16.21
C MET A 67 11.67 14.38 16.22
N ASN A 68 12.00 15.30 15.29
CA ASN A 68 11.33 16.58 15.15
C ASN A 68 10.53 16.62 13.83
N PRO A 69 9.19 16.57 13.86
CA PRO A 69 8.39 16.57 12.63
C PRO A 69 8.50 17.86 11.82
N LYS A 70 8.88 18.99 12.43
CA LYS A 70 9.11 20.27 11.73
C LYS A 70 10.49 20.33 11.06
N ARG A 71 11.44 19.50 11.49
CA ARG A 71 12.82 19.43 10.99
C ARG A 71 13.26 17.98 10.98
N PHE A 72 12.62 17.19 10.12
CA PHE A 72 12.86 15.77 10.05
C PHE A 72 14.31 15.48 9.67
N ASN A 73 14.97 14.56 10.38
CA ASN A 73 16.31 14.10 10.07
C ASN A 73 16.21 12.86 9.16
N PRO A 74 16.62 12.93 7.88
CA PRO A 74 16.54 11.79 6.96
C PRO A 74 17.34 10.56 7.43
N ALA A 75 18.35 10.73 8.27
CA ALA A 75 19.12 9.60 8.83
C ALA A 75 18.31 8.69 9.77
N ASN A 76 17.11 9.11 10.17
CA ASN A 76 16.14 8.28 10.90
C ASN A 76 15.37 7.32 9.97
N LEU A 77 15.57 7.37 8.65
CA LEU A 77 15.03 6.41 7.70
C LEU A 77 16.17 5.61 7.08
N GLU A 78 15.95 4.32 6.94
CA GLU A 78 16.80 3.42 6.18
C GLU A 78 15.97 2.65 5.16
N PRO A 79 16.46 2.48 3.91
CA PRO A 79 15.83 1.57 2.97
C PRO A 79 15.81 0.15 3.53
N ALA A 80 14.66 -0.51 3.45
CA ALA A 80 14.53 -1.92 3.72
C ALA A 80 14.87 -2.73 2.47
N ASP A 81 15.55 -3.85 2.66
CA ASP A 81 15.83 -4.79 1.59
C ASP A 81 14.53 -5.48 1.13
N LEU A 82 14.38 -5.64 -0.19
CA LEU A 82 13.32 -6.45 -0.76
C LEU A 82 13.73 -7.92 -0.70
N HIS A 83 12.91 -8.72 -0.05
CA HIS A 83 13.07 -10.17 0.06
C HIS A 83 12.13 -10.90 -0.90
N HIS A 84 12.46 -12.15 -1.21
CA HIS A 84 11.69 -13.00 -2.12
C HIS A 84 11.64 -14.44 -1.61
N ASP A 85 10.45 -15.04 -1.59
CA ASP A 85 10.24 -16.47 -1.34
C ASP A 85 9.05 -17.03 -2.14
N GLU A 86 8.53 -18.20 -1.75
CA GLU A 86 7.40 -18.85 -2.42
C GLU A 86 6.09 -18.04 -2.40
N ASP A 87 5.93 -17.11 -1.46
CA ASP A 87 4.77 -16.21 -1.36
C ASP A 87 4.96 -14.90 -2.15
N GLY A 88 6.15 -14.67 -2.72
CA GLY A 88 6.48 -13.53 -3.58
C GLY A 88 7.44 -12.53 -2.94
N ASP A 89 7.33 -11.27 -3.35
CA ASP A 89 8.20 -10.18 -2.90
C ASP A 89 7.65 -9.49 -1.64
N TYR A 90 8.50 -9.22 -0.66
CA TYR A 90 8.10 -8.57 0.61
C TYR A 90 9.23 -7.78 1.28
N PHE A 91 8.83 -6.89 2.19
CA PHE A 91 9.75 -6.17 3.08
C PHE A 91 9.58 -6.67 4.51
N ILE A 92 10.67 -6.63 5.29
CA ILE A 92 10.64 -6.93 6.71
C ILE A 92 10.42 -5.61 7.48
N LEU A 93 9.31 -5.52 8.22
CA LEU A 93 9.06 -4.45 9.18
C LEU A 93 9.55 -4.89 10.57
N PRO A 94 10.58 -4.24 11.14
CA PRO A 94 11.06 -4.59 12.48
C PRO A 94 10.00 -4.39 13.56
N ALA A 95 10.06 -5.24 14.58
CA ALA A 95 9.15 -5.15 15.73
C ALA A 95 9.23 -3.77 16.39
N HIS A 96 8.06 -3.23 16.76
CA HIS A 96 7.93 -1.92 17.40
C HIS A 96 8.51 -0.74 16.60
N SER A 97 8.66 -0.90 15.27
CA SER A 97 9.04 0.17 14.36
C SER A 97 7.87 0.58 13.45
N TYR A 98 8.11 1.59 12.61
CA TYR A 98 7.20 2.06 11.57
C TYR A 98 7.91 1.98 10.22
N GLY A 99 7.14 1.85 9.15
CA GLY A 99 7.64 1.86 7.79
C GLY A 99 6.87 2.84 6.91
N LEU A 100 7.56 3.43 5.94
CA LEU A 100 7.00 4.27 4.89
C LEU A 100 7.08 3.49 3.59
N GLY A 101 5.92 3.11 3.06
CA GLY A 101 5.79 2.50 1.75
C GLY A 101 5.10 3.45 0.78
N VAL A 102 5.39 3.29 -0.51
CA VAL A 102 4.66 3.99 -1.57
C VAL A 102 3.68 3.04 -2.23
N ALA A 103 2.49 3.54 -2.57
CA ALA A 103 1.54 2.77 -3.35
C ALA A 103 2.11 2.52 -4.75
N LEU A 104 1.86 1.32 -5.28
CA LEU A 104 2.16 1.01 -6.67
C LEU A 104 1.30 1.86 -7.62
N GLU A 105 0.03 2.07 -7.26
CA GLU A 105 -0.87 2.95 -7.99
C GLU A 105 -0.63 4.43 -7.68
N ASN A 106 -0.49 5.24 -8.74
CA ASN A 106 -0.56 6.69 -8.67
C ASN A 106 -2.02 7.16 -8.64
N LEU A 107 -2.34 8.04 -7.69
CA LEU A 107 -3.69 8.59 -7.51
C LEU A 107 -3.73 10.07 -7.92
N LYS A 108 -4.63 10.41 -8.84
CA LYS A 108 -4.96 11.78 -9.25
C LYS A 108 -6.41 12.08 -8.85
N VAL A 109 -6.60 12.38 -7.58
CA VAL A 109 -7.93 12.53 -6.98
C VAL A 109 -8.59 13.83 -7.47
N PRO A 110 -9.83 13.80 -8.00
CA PRO A 110 -10.55 15.01 -8.38
C PRO A 110 -10.84 15.92 -7.18
N ASP A 111 -10.87 17.23 -7.44
CA ASP A 111 -10.94 18.31 -6.45
C ASP A 111 -12.19 18.25 -5.56
N HIS A 112 -13.24 17.59 -6.03
CA HIS A 112 -14.53 17.44 -5.36
C HIS A 112 -14.66 16.10 -4.62
N ILE A 113 -13.56 15.36 -4.43
CA ILE A 113 -13.52 14.02 -3.84
C ILE A 113 -12.50 13.98 -2.70
N THR A 114 -12.93 13.42 -1.57
CA THR A 114 -12.05 13.05 -0.47
C THR A 114 -11.92 11.53 -0.44
N VAL A 115 -10.69 11.04 -0.26
CA VAL A 115 -10.39 9.61 -0.10
C VAL A 115 -10.02 9.34 1.35
N ILE A 116 -10.49 8.22 1.89
CA ILE A 116 -10.10 7.71 3.20
C ILE A 116 -9.39 6.38 2.97
N CYS A 117 -8.17 6.24 3.48
CA CYS A 117 -7.40 5.01 3.41
C CYS A 117 -7.60 4.21 4.70
N LEU A 118 -7.82 2.90 4.58
CA LEU A 118 -8.02 2.00 5.71
C LEU A 118 -7.13 0.78 5.56
N GLY A 119 -6.55 0.33 6.67
CA GLY A 119 -5.80 -0.92 6.71
C GLY A 119 -6.68 -2.14 6.44
N LYS A 120 -6.14 -3.12 5.73
CA LYS A 120 -6.83 -4.39 5.48
C LYS A 120 -6.89 -5.23 6.76
N SER A 121 -7.98 -5.95 6.94
CA SER A 121 -8.18 -6.81 8.12
C SER A 121 -7.09 -7.88 8.28
N THR A 122 -6.43 -8.30 7.20
CA THR A 122 -5.26 -9.20 7.27
C THR A 122 -4.12 -8.58 8.07
N TYR A 123 -3.72 -7.34 7.74
CA TYR A 123 -2.65 -6.63 8.45
C TYR A 123 -3.09 -6.21 9.87
N ALA A 124 -4.31 -5.70 10.01
CA ALA A 124 -4.82 -5.25 11.31
C ALA A 124 -4.87 -6.39 12.34
N ARG A 125 -5.24 -7.62 11.92
CA ARG A 125 -5.25 -8.80 12.81
C ARG A 125 -3.85 -9.26 13.24
N MET A 126 -2.81 -8.80 12.55
CA MET A 126 -1.40 -9.06 12.89
C MET A 126 -0.76 -7.90 13.69
N GLY A 127 -1.56 -6.91 14.11
CA GLY A 127 -1.05 -5.74 14.83
C GLY A 127 -0.35 -4.72 13.93
N ILE A 128 -0.46 -4.84 12.60
CA ILE A 128 0.10 -3.88 11.65
C ILE A 128 -0.97 -2.81 11.37
N ILE A 129 -0.67 -1.57 11.74
CA ILE A 129 -1.56 -0.42 11.60
C ILE A 129 -1.13 0.40 10.37
N LEU A 130 -2.08 0.63 9.46
CA LEU A 130 -1.92 1.60 8.39
C LEU A 130 -2.34 2.98 8.91
N ASN A 131 -1.44 3.96 8.79
CA ASN A 131 -1.63 5.35 9.19
C ASN A 131 -1.39 6.27 7.99
#